data_AF-A0A2V6EQV1-F1
#
_entry.id   AF-A0A2V6EQV1-F1
#
_cell.length_a   1.000
_cell.length_b   1.000
_cell.length_c   1.000
_cell.angle_alpha   90.00
_cell.angle_beta   90.00
_cell.angle_gamma   90.00
#
_symmetry.space_group_name_H-M   'P 1'
#
loop_
_entity.id
_entity.type
_entity.pdbx_description
1 polymer ?
#
loop_
_entity_poly.entity_id
_entity_poly.type
_entity_poly.pdbx_seq_one_letter_code
_entity_poly.pdbx_strand_id
1 'polypeptide(L)'
;GKYRDAIRSFWKGDEGKIGEVAYRLTGSPDLYQHDGKRPYASINFVTSHDGFTLTDLVSYNKKHNEANGEKNHDGDNNNLSWNHGVEGPSDDPEINTLRERQRRNFLTTLLVSQGVPMLLGGDEFGRTQKGNNNAYCQDNELSWLNWEKRDEKQKALFEFTRRLIQLRHQHPVFRRPKFFQGRRIRGSEIKDVMWFNPGGNEMSEEDWGLPFARCLGMMLSGDTIDVLNFQGEPIRDDTFLFLINAHYETISFLLPGREHIEWQLLIDTALEFGFLAEPKSFASGEELPVIDRGACLLKLSAGAQAQARQESFRKRPFDFPHGVSQPVPGKKE
;
A
#
# COMPACT_ATOMS: atom_id res chain seq x y z
N GLY A 1 -13.87 -8.69 -1.73
CA GLY A 1 -14.09 -8.07 -0.40
C GLY A 1 -13.55 -6.66 -0.45
N LYS A 2 -14.22 -5.67 0.16
CA LYS A 2 -13.98 -4.24 -0.13
C LYS A 2 -12.52 -3.78 0.02
N TYR A 3 -11.78 -4.25 1.02
CA TYR A 3 -10.34 -3.94 1.15
C TYR A 3 -9.55 -4.45 -0.06
N ARG A 4 -9.66 -5.76 -0.34
CA ARG A 4 -9.01 -6.45 -1.46
C ARG A 4 -9.25 -5.71 -2.78
N ASP A 5 -10.52 -5.46 -3.08
CA ASP A 5 -10.92 -4.94 -4.39
C ASP A 5 -10.47 -3.48 -4.58
N ALA A 6 -10.60 -2.64 -3.54
CA ALA A 6 -10.16 -1.25 -3.58
C ALA A 6 -8.63 -1.11 -3.73
N ILE A 7 -7.85 -1.87 -2.94
CA ILE A 7 -6.39 -1.81 -3.00
C ILE A 7 -5.86 -2.36 -4.33
N ARG A 8 -6.43 -3.44 -4.85
CA ARG A 8 -6.10 -3.98 -6.19
C ARG A 8 -6.39 -2.96 -7.29
N SER A 9 -7.60 -2.41 -7.30
CA SER A 9 -8.05 -1.42 -8.29
C SER A 9 -7.20 -0.14 -8.27
N PHE A 10 -6.82 0.33 -7.07
CA PHE A 10 -5.95 1.50 -6.92
C PHE A 10 -4.55 1.27 -7.50
N TRP A 11 -3.87 0.18 -7.13
CA TRP A 11 -2.52 -0.10 -7.63
C TRP A 11 -2.49 -0.48 -9.12
N LYS A 12 -3.58 -1.05 -9.63
CA LYS A 12 -3.81 -1.20 -11.08
C LYS A 12 -3.89 0.15 -11.81
N GLY A 13 -4.23 1.23 -11.12
CA GLY A 13 -4.32 2.59 -11.66
C GLY A 13 -5.73 3.00 -12.10
N ASP A 14 -6.76 2.32 -11.62
CA ASP A 14 -8.15 2.70 -11.90
C ASP A 14 -8.52 4.05 -11.26
N GLU A 15 -9.47 4.75 -11.86
CA GLU A 15 -9.90 6.10 -11.45
C GLU A 15 -10.85 6.10 -10.26
N GLY A 16 -10.87 7.20 -9.52
CA GLY A 16 -11.84 7.47 -8.44
C GLY A 16 -11.66 6.60 -7.21
N LYS A 17 -10.43 6.17 -6.91
CA LYS A 17 -10.15 5.20 -5.84
C LYS A 17 -9.65 5.81 -4.53
N ILE A 18 -9.14 7.03 -4.53
CA ILE A 18 -8.45 7.61 -3.36
C ILE A 18 -9.31 7.65 -2.08
N GLY A 19 -10.59 8.04 -2.18
CA GLY A 19 -11.48 8.08 -1.01
C GLY A 19 -11.78 6.68 -0.45
N GLU A 20 -12.02 5.71 -1.32
CA GLU A 20 -12.23 4.32 -0.92
C GLU A 20 -10.96 3.73 -0.29
N VAL A 21 -9.79 4.01 -0.86
CA VAL A 21 -8.48 3.62 -0.31
C VAL A 21 -8.24 4.24 1.06
N ALA A 22 -8.60 5.51 1.26
CA ALA A 22 -8.45 6.18 2.55
C ALA A 22 -9.22 5.47 3.68
N TYR A 23 -10.46 5.04 3.40
CA TYR A 23 -11.21 4.20 4.33
C TYR A 23 -10.53 2.85 4.58
N ARG A 24 -9.99 2.21 3.54
CA ARG A 24 -9.31 0.91 3.68
C ARG A 24 -8.04 0.98 4.51
N LEU A 25 -7.21 1.99 4.28
CA LEU A 25 -5.98 2.21 5.05
C LEU A 25 -6.26 2.48 6.54
N THR A 26 -7.42 3.05 6.86
CA THR A 26 -7.82 3.41 8.24
C THR A 26 -8.70 2.36 8.94
N GLY A 27 -8.78 1.15 8.38
CA GLY A 27 -9.44 -0.01 9.02
C GLY A 27 -10.92 -0.17 8.67
N SER A 28 -11.37 0.50 7.60
CA SER A 28 -12.75 0.45 7.11
C SER A 28 -13.81 0.90 8.13
N PRO A 29 -13.67 2.11 8.72
CA PRO A 29 -14.65 2.61 9.69
C PRO A 29 -16.06 2.71 9.09
N ASP A 30 -16.20 2.98 7.80
CA ASP A 30 -17.47 3.01 7.07
C ASP A 30 -18.24 1.67 7.11
N LEU A 31 -17.53 0.56 7.30
CA LEU A 31 -18.14 -0.79 7.36
C LEU A 31 -18.40 -1.27 8.79
N TYR A 32 -17.59 -0.84 9.75
CA TYR A 32 -17.51 -1.49 11.06
C TYR A 32 -17.77 -0.55 12.23
N GLN A 33 -17.51 0.76 12.10
CA GLN A 33 -17.59 1.69 13.21
C GLN A 33 -19.03 1.88 13.69
N HIS A 34 -19.99 1.96 12.76
CA HIS A 34 -21.41 2.17 13.09
C HIS A 34 -22.04 0.96 13.82
N ASP A 35 -21.52 -0.24 13.61
CA ASP A 35 -21.96 -1.49 14.25
C ASP A 35 -21.31 -1.71 15.64
N GLY A 36 -20.58 -0.72 16.17
CA GLY A 36 -19.86 -0.82 17.44
C GLY A 36 -18.62 -1.72 17.40
N LYS A 37 -18.24 -2.22 16.23
CA LYS A 37 -17.00 -2.97 16.02
C LYS A 37 -15.79 -2.02 16.05
N ARG A 38 -14.60 -2.60 16.03
CA ARG A 38 -13.30 -1.92 16.10
C ARG A 38 -12.47 -2.26 14.86
N PRO A 39 -11.33 -1.59 14.62
CA PRO A 39 -10.49 -1.87 13.44
C PRO A 39 -10.14 -3.35 13.28
N TYR A 40 -9.96 -4.10 14.38
CA TYR A 40 -9.65 -5.53 14.35
C TYR A 40 -10.73 -6.41 13.71
N ALA A 41 -11.96 -5.90 13.53
CA ALA A 41 -13.00 -6.63 12.82
C ALA A 41 -12.75 -6.68 11.30
N SER A 42 -11.89 -5.79 10.78
CA SER A 42 -11.45 -5.83 9.39
C SER A 42 -10.30 -6.81 9.24
N ILE A 43 -10.54 -7.94 8.57
CA ILE A 43 -9.48 -8.79 8.02
C ILE A 43 -9.10 -8.24 6.66
N ASN A 44 -7.96 -7.57 6.61
CA ASN A 44 -7.42 -6.98 5.39
C ASN A 44 -6.60 -8.03 4.66
N PHE A 45 -6.85 -8.22 3.37
CA PHE A 45 -6.03 -9.08 2.52
C PHE A 45 -6.05 -8.57 1.09
N VAL A 46 -4.93 -8.73 0.40
CA VAL A 46 -4.84 -8.45 -1.05
C VAL A 46 -5.07 -9.74 -1.84
N THR A 47 -4.71 -10.89 -1.29
CA THR A 47 -4.72 -12.22 -1.93
C THR A 47 -5.20 -13.27 -0.94
N SER A 48 -5.76 -14.35 -1.46
CA SER A 48 -6.31 -15.48 -0.70
C SER A 48 -6.20 -16.75 -1.54
N HIS A 49 -6.62 -17.88 -0.99
CA HIS A 49 -6.73 -19.11 -1.78
C HIS A 49 -7.73 -18.98 -2.95
N ASP A 50 -8.77 -18.15 -2.77
CA ASP A 50 -9.67 -17.76 -3.85
C ASP A 50 -9.04 -16.66 -4.70
N GLY A 51 -8.78 -16.94 -5.97
CA GLY A 51 -8.20 -16.01 -6.93
C GLY A 51 -6.68 -16.18 -7.10
N PHE A 52 -6.03 -15.14 -7.63
CA PHE A 52 -4.59 -15.14 -7.84
C PHE A 52 -3.78 -15.05 -6.54
N THR A 53 -2.57 -15.62 -6.58
CA THR A 53 -1.45 -15.25 -5.70
C THR A 53 -0.97 -13.83 -5.97
N LEU A 54 -0.09 -13.29 -5.13
CA LEU A 54 0.44 -11.95 -5.32
C LEU A 54 1.30 -11.84 -6.59
N THR A 55 2.09 -12.87 -6.90
CA THR A 55 2.85 -12.92 -8.16
C THR A 55 1.91 -12.95 -9.36
N ASP A 56 0.84 -13.74 -9.31
CA ASP A 56 -0.05 -13.90 -10.46
C ASP A 56 -0.95 -12.66 -10.65
N LEU A 57 -1.31 -11.98 -9.56
CA LEU A 57 -2.05 -10.71 -9.56
C LEU A 57 -1.35 -9.61 -10.37
N VAL A 58 -0.01 -9.62 -10.41
CA VAL A 58 0.80 -8.66 -11.17
C VAL A 58 1.35 -9.24 -12.48
N SER A 59 0.99 -10.49 -12.82
CA SER A 59 1.54 -11.18 -13.99
C SER A 59 0.49 -11.61 -15.01
N TYR A 60 -0.80 -11.62 -14.65
CA TYR A 60 -1.87 -12.11 -15.51
C TYR A 60 -3.09 -11.18 -15.53
N ASN A 61 -3.63 -10.92 -16.71
CA ASN A 61 -4.91 -10.24 -16.87
C ASN A 61 -6.08 -11.24 -16.93
N LYS A 62 -5.83 -12.46 -17.42
CA LYS A 62 -6.84 -13.51 -17.57
C LYS A 62 -6.48 -14.70 -16.69
N LYS A 63 -7.50 -15.44 -16.27
CA LYS A 63 -7.32 -16.74 -15.62
C LYS A 63 -6.89 -17.80 -16.64
N HIS A 64 -6.04 -18.70 -16.21
CA HIS A 64 -5.50 -19.85 -16.96
C HIS A 64 -5.76 -21.12 -16.14
N ASN A 65 -7.05 -21.47 -16.04
CA ASN A 65 -7.53 -22.61 -15.24
C ASN A 65 -7.67 -23.89 -16.09
N GLU A 66 -7.04 -23.96 -17.27
CA GLU A 66 -7.16 -25.09 -18.20
C GLU A 66 -6.78 -26.43 -17.55
N ALA A 67 -5.81 -26.40 -16.63
CA ALA A 67 -5.37 -27.58 -15.86
C ALA A 67 -6.48 -28.21 -15.01
N ASN A 68 -7.56 -27.47 -14.71
CA ASN A 68 -8.69 -27.95 -13.92
C ASN A 68 -9.62 -28.87 -14.73
N GLY A 69 -9.50 -28.90 -16.07
CA GLY A 69 -10.34 -29.75 -16.93
C GLY A 69 -11.74 -29.20 -17.23
N GLU A 70 -12.06 -28.00 -16.73
CA GLU A 70 -13.38 -27.35 -16.91
C GLU A 70 -13.38 -26.32 -18.05
N LYS A 71 -12.47 -26.45 -19.02
CA LYS A 71 -12.33 -25.55 -20.19
C LYS A 71 -12.20 -24.08 -19.79
N ASN A 72 -11.56 -23.79 -18.65
CA ASN A 72 -11.36 -22.45 -18.11
C ASN A 72 -12.68 -21.71 -17.78
N HIS A 73 -13.78 -22.44 -17.53
CA HIS A 73 -15.07 -21.87 -17.16
C HIS A 73 -15.18 -21.58 -15.65
N ASP A 74 -14.38 -22.24 -14.83
CA ASP A 74 -14.34 -22.12 -13.38
C ASP A 74 -13.47 -20.94 -12.90
N GLY A 75 -13.71 -20.43 -11.69
CA GLY A 75 -12.98 -19.27 -11.13
C GLY A 75 -13.51 -17.89 -11.58
N ASP A 76 -13.10 -16.84 -10.86
CA ASP A 76 -13.57 -15.46 -11.09
C ASP A 76 -12.96 -14.86 -12.37
N ASN A 77 -13.76 -14.11 -13.13
CA ASN A 77 -13.30 -13.40 -14.33
C ASN A 77 -12.79 -12.00 -14.03
N ASN A 78 -13.16 -11.40 -12.89
CA ASN A 78 -12.79 -10.04 -12.52
C ASN A 78 -11.77 -10.04 -11.37
N ASN A 79 -10.50 -10.28 -11.72
CA ASN A 79 -9.42 -10.40 -10.72
C ASN A 79 -8.87 -9.06 -10.22
N LEU A 80 -9.20 -7.95 -10.90
CA LEU A 80 -8.60 -6.62 -10.68
C LEU A 80 -7.05 -6.68 -10.73
N SER A 81 -6.53 -7.50 -11.64
CA SER A 81 -5.11 -7.75 -11.87
C SER A 81 -4.58 -6.91 -13.03
N TRP A 82 -3.26 -6.84 -13.15
CA TRP A 82 -2.62 -6.24 -14.32
C TRP A 82 -1.29 -6.93 -14.61
N ASN A 83 -1.13 -7.43 -15.84
CA ASN A 83 0.07 -8.14 -16.28
C ASN A 83 1.25 -7.23 -16.68
N HIS A 84 1.06 -5.90 -16.69
CA HIS A 84 2.05 -4.90 -17.09
C HIS A 84 2.58 -5.02 -18.53
N GLY A 85 1.80 -5.62 -19.43
CA GLY A 85 2.07 -5.66 -20.87
C GLY A 85 2.33 -7.06 -21.43
N VAL A 86 2.81 -7.99 -20.61
CA VAL A 86 3.09 -9.39 -21.02
C VAL A 86 2.28 -10.35 -20.15
N GLU A 87 1.57 -11.30 -20.72
CA GLU A 87 0.81 -12.30 -19.94
C GLU A 87 1.74 -13.41 -19.45
N GLY A 88 1.85 -13.60 -18.13
CA GLY A 88 2.69 -14.62 -17.52
C GLY A 88 4.18 -14.25 -17.44
N PRO A 89 5.09 -15.25 -17.38
CA PRO A 89 6.53 -15.03 -17.32
C PRO A 89 7.05 -14.13 -18.46
N SER A 90 8.05 -13.31 -18.17
CA SER A 90 8.63 -12.36 -19.13
C SER A 90 10.14 -12.31 -18.96
N ASP A 91 10.87 -12.16 -20.07
CA ASP A 91 12.30 -11.85 -20.07
C ASP A 91 12.59 -10.34 -20.08
N ASP A 92 11.55 -9.51 -20.21
CA ASP A 92 11.67 -8.05 -20.19
C ASP A 92 12.04 -7.55 -18.77
N PRO A 93 13.23 -6.94 -18.60
CA PRO A 93 13.69 -6.47 -17.29
C PRO A 93 12.86 -5.31 -16.73
N GLU A 94 12.27 -4.47 -17.57
CA GLU A 94 11.46 -3.32 -17.14
C GLU A 94 10.12 -3.82 -16.56
N ILE A 95 9.45 -4.74 -17.26
CA ILE A 95 8.22 -5.38 -16.78
C ILE A 95 8.47 -6.11 -15.46
N ASN A 96 9.54 -6.90 -15.40
CA ASN A 96 9.87 -7.64 -14.19
C ASN A 96 10.17 -6.69 -13.01
N THR A 97 10.92 -5.61 -13.23
CA THR A 97 11.19 -4.60 -12.20
C THR A 97 9.91 -3.93 -11.70
N LEU A 98 8.98 -3.61 -12.60
CA LEU A 98 7.69 -3.05 -12.23
C LEU A 98 6.83 -4.03 -11.42
N ARG A 99 6.80 -5.31 -11.81
CA ARG A 99 6.11 -6.37 -11.06
C ARG A 99 6.66 -6.53 -9.66
N GLU A 100 8.00 -6.56 -9.52
CA GLU A 100 8.65 -6.58 -8.20
C GLU A 100 8.22 -5.40 -7.33
N ARG A 101 8.18 -4.19 -7.91
CA ARG A 101 7.70 -2.98 -7.24
C ARG A 101 6.24 -3.11 -6.82
N GLN A 102 5.36 -3.64 -7.68
CA GLN A 102 3.96 -3.85 -7.34
C GLN A 102 3.76 -4.85 -6.20
N ARG A 103 4.53 -5.95 -6.17
CA ARG A 103 4.50 -6.88 -5.03
C ARG A 103 4.85 -6.16 -3.73
N ARG A 104 5.90 -5.34 -3.73
CA ARG A 104 6.29 -4.52 -2.56
C ARG A 104 5.25 -3.47 -2.20
N ASN A 105 4.58 -2.85 -3.17
CA ASN A 105 3.50 -1.90 -2.93
C ASN A 105 2.33 -2.54 -2.20
N PHE A 106 1.86 -3.71 -2.67
CA PHE A 106 0.76 -4.43 -2.05
C PHE A 106 1.11 -4.89 -0.63
N LEU A 107 2.30 -5.45 -0.43
CA LEU A 107 2.78 -5.88 0.89
C LEU A 107 2.92 -4.70 1.87
N THR A 108 3.51 -3.59 1.42
CA THR A 108 3.63 -2.37 2.23
C THR A 108 2.24 -1.86 2.61
N THR A 109 1.36 -1.68 1.63
CA THR A 109 -0.01 -1.19 1.84
C THR A 109 -0.76 -2.05 2.86
N LEU A 110 -0.68 -3.38 2.72
CA LEU A 110 -1.31 -4.34 3.62
C LEU A 110 -0.79 -4.19 5.06
N LEU A 111 0.53 -4.14 5.23
CA LEU A 111 1.16 -4.17 6.55
C LEU A 111 1.18 -2.80 7.27
N VAL A 112 0.97 -1.69 6.56
CA VAL A 112 0.81 -0.35 7.17
C VAL A 112 -0.66 0.05 7.39
N SER A 113 -1.61 -0.66 6.79
CA SER A 113 -3.05 -0.42 7.01
C SER A 113 -3.48 -0.78 8.45
N GLN A 114 -4.48 -0.07 8.98
CA GLN A 114 -5.17 -0.51 10.20
C GLN A 114 -6.07 -1.70 9.95
N GLY A 115 -6.25 -2.52 10.97
CA GLY A 115 -6.99 -3.78 10.91
C GLY A 115 -6.07 -4.99 11.14
N VAL A 116 -6.55 -6.18 10.82
CA VAL A 116 -5.77 -7.42 10.93
C VAL A 116 -5.35 -7.84 9.51
N PRO A 117 -4.05 -7.74 9.15
CA PRO A 117 -3.58 -8.21 7.86
C PRO A 117 -3.57 -9.74 7.82
N MET A 118 -4.06 -10.31 6.71
CA MET A 118 -3.92 -11.72 6.37
C MET A 118 -3.04 -11.82 5.12
N LEU A 119 -1.96 -12.59 5.24
CA LEU A 119 -1.04 -12.89 4.15
C LEU A 119 -1.33 -14.31 3.63
N LEU A 120 -1.46 -14.46 2.32
CA LEU A 120 -1.57 -15.77 1.69
C LEU A 120 -0.20 -16.46 1.74
N GLY A 121 -0.16 -17.69 2.26
CA GLY A 121 1.08 -18.46 2.35
C GLY A 121 1.74 -18.65 0.99
N GLY A 122 3.02 -18.28 0.89
CA GLY A 122 3.81 -18.30 -0.33
C GLY A 122 3.99 -16.93 -0.99
N ASP A 123 3.11 -15.96 -0.73
CA ASP A 123 3.25 -14.61 -1.31
C ASP A 123 4.50 -13.89 -0.78
N GLU A 124 4.96 -14.22 0.42
CA GLU A 124 6.17 -13.64 1.00
C GLU A 124 7.43 -13.92 0.18
N PHE A 125 7.46 -14.99 -0.62
CA PHE A 125 8.58 -15.32 -1.50
C PHE A 125 8.15 -15.43 -2.98
N GLY A 126 6.93 -15.00 -3.29
CA GLY A 126 6.44 -14.88 -4.67
C GLY A 126 5.93 -16.18 -5.28
N ARG A 127 5.18 -17.01 -4.54
CA ARG A 127 4.45 -18.18 -5.08
C ARG A 127 3.63 -17.79 -6.32
N THR A 128 3.64 -18.66 -7.32
CA THR A 128 2.81 -18.57 -8.52
C THR A 128 2.00 -19.85 -8.68
N GLN A 129 0.78 -19.71 -9.19
CA GLN A 129 -0.06 -20.80 -9.67
C GLN A 129 -0.19 -20.72 -11.21
N LYS A 130 0.80 -20.09 -11.86
CA LYS A 130 0.91 -19.88 -13.31
C LYS A 130 -0.34 -19.27 -13.95
N GLY A 131 -1.02 -18.38 -13.22
CA GLY A 131 -2.24 -17.76 -13.69
C GLY A 131 -3.49 -18.61 -13.48
N ASN A 132 -3.42 -19.74 -12.78
CA ASN A 132 -4.61 -20.43 -12.31
C ASN A 132 -5.14 -19.71 -11.05
N ASN A 133 -6.33 -19.14 -11.13
CA ASN A 133 -6.95 -18.38 -10.03
C ASN A 133 -7.95 -19.22 -9.22
N ASN A 134 -8.02 -20.53 -9.49
CA ASN A 134 -8.95 -21.45 -8.87
C ASN A 134 -8.33 -22.85 -8.79
N ALA A 135 -7.14 -22.97 -8.20
CA ALA A 135 -6.37 -24.22 -8.17
C ALA A 135 -6.90 -25.22 -7.13
N TYR A 136 -8.22 -25.34 -6.98
CA TYR A 136 -8.89 -26.11 -5.94
C TYR A 136 -8.69 -27.63 -6.08
N CYS A 137 -8.54 -28.11 -7.32
CA CYS A 137 -8.36 -29.54 -7.65
C CYS A 137 -6.91 -29.90 -8.00
N GLN A 138 -5.97 -28.99 -7.77
CA GLN A 138 -4.59 -29.12 -8.22
C GLN A 138 -3.68 -29.60 -7.09
N ASP A 139 -3.72 -30.89 -6.77
CA ASP A 139 -2.76 -31.49 -5.82
C ASP A 139 -1.44 -31.84 -6.53
N ASN A 140 -0.69 -30.81 -6.92
CA ASN A 140 0.58 -30.91 -7.66
C ASN A 140 1.39 -29.61 -7.52
N GLU A 141 2.49 -29.50 -8.26
CA GLU A 141 3.44 -28.38 -8.25
C GLU A 141 2.79 -27.01 -8.55
N LEU A 142 1.57 -26.98 -9.11
CA LEU A 142 0.83 -25.74 -9.33
C LEU A 142 0.32 -25.12 -8.02
N SER A 143 0.00 -25.91 -7.00
CA SER A 143 -0.49 -25.42 -5.70
C SER A 143 0.52 -25.58 -4.56
N TRP A 144 1.45 -26.53 -4.67
CA TRP A 144 2.45 -26.81 -3.65
C TRP A 144 3.36 -25.60 -3.40
N LEU A 145 3.77 -25.44 -2.13
CA LEU A 145 4.78 -24.45 -1.76
C LEU A 145 6.16 -24.99 -2.12
N ASN A 146 6.82 -24.39 -3.11
CA ASN A 146 8.17 -24.76 -3.49
C ASN A 146 9.21 -24.08 -2.59
N TRP A 147 9.85 -24.87 -1.73
CA TRP A 147 10.90 -24.42 -0.81
C TRP A 147 12.31 -24.68 -1.32
N GLU A 148 12.49 -25.50 -2.36
CA GLU A 148 13.75 -26.20 -2.61
C GLU A 148 14.82 -25.40 -3.36
N LYS A 149 14.51 -24.19 -3.84
CA LYS A 149 15.47 -23.17 -4.31
C LYS A 149 14.73 -21.86 -4.55
N ARG A 150 15.05 -20.84 -3.77
CA ARG A 150 14.62 -19.45 -4.04
C ARG A 150 15.70 -18.76 -4.85
N ASP A 151 15.32 -18.09 -5.93
CA ASP A 151 16.22 -17.17 -6.61
C ASP A 151 16.50 -15.92 -5.74
N GLU A 152 17.43 -15.07 -6.17
CA GLU A 152 17.80 -13.87 -5.40
C GLU A 152 16.63 -12.88 -5.23
N LYS A 153 15.72 -12.77 -6.20
CA LYS A 153 14.55 -11.89 -6.11
C LYS A 153 13.54 -12.42 -5.10
N GLN A 154 13.30 -13.73 -5.08
CA GLN A 154 12.44 -14.39 -4.10
C GLN A 154 13.01 -14.28 -2.69
N LYS A 155 14.34 -14.39 -2.53
CA LYS A 155 15.03 -14.13 -1.25
C LYS A 155 14.87 -12.67 -0.81
N ALA A 156 15.04 -11.72 -1.72
CA ALA A 156 14.88 -10.30 -1.43
C ALA A 156 13.43 -9.97 -1.02
N LEU A 157 12.42 -10.52 -1.71
CA LEU A 157 11.01 -10.35 -1.34
C LEU A 157 10.68 -10.96 0.02
N PHE A 158 11.24 -12.14 0.31
CA PHE A 158 11.09 -12.80 1.61
C PHE A 158 11.64 -11.95 2.75
N GLU A 159 12.86 -11.44 2.58
CA GLU A 159 13.48 -10.57 3.57
C GLU A 159 12.73 -9.24 3.72
N PHE A 160 12.27 -8.64 2.61
CA PHE A 160 11.43 -7.45 2.63
C PHE A 160 10.13 -7.68 3.41
N THR A 161 9.44 -8.79 3.15
CA THR A 161 8.20 -9.16 3.84
C THR A 161 8.44 -9.38 5.34
N ARG A 162 9.52 -10.07 5.69
CA ARG A 162 9.94 -10.29 7.08
C ARG A 162 10.15 -8.96 7.81
N ARG A 163 10.88 -8.02 7.20
CA ARG A 163 11.15 -6.70 7.77
C ARG A 163 9.89 -5.85 7.90
N LEU A 164 8.97 -5.91 6.94
CA LEU A 164 7.67 -5.23 7.05
C LEU A 164 6.82 -5.77 8.22
N ILE A 165 6.78 -7.10 8.40
CA ILE A 165 6.07 -7.72 9.53
C ILE A 165 6.71 -7.26 10.84
N GLN A 166 8.05 -7.27 10.92
CA GLN A 166 8.78 -6.78 12.09
C GLN A 166 8.46 -5.31 12.39
N LEU A 167 8.46 -4.44 11.37
CA LEU A 167 8.10 -3.02 11.51
C LEU A 167 6.69 -2.87 12.10
N ARG A 168 5.70 -3.59 11.57
CA ARG A 168 4.32 -3.56 12.09
C ARG A 168 4.25 -3.99 13.55
N HIS A 169 5.01 -5.01 13.94
CA HIS A 169 5.06 -5.47 15.33
C HIS A 169 5.74 -4.46 16.26
N GLN A 170 6.79 -3.79 15.81
CA GLN A 170 7.53 -2.81 16.59
C GLN A 170 6.74 -1.52 16.84
N HIS A 171 5.81 -1.16 15.93
CA HIS A 171 5.11 0.11 15.95
C HIS A 171 3.60 -0.05 16.19
N PRO A 172 3.10 0.19 17.43
CA PRO A 172 1.68 0.19 17.77
C PRO A 172 0.80 1.08 16.89
N VAL A 173 1.35 2.13 16.25
CA VAL A 173 0.60 3.04 15.37
C VAL A 173 -0.08 2.30 14.20
N PHE A 174 0.46 1.17 13.76
CA PHE A 174 -0.13 0.34 12.69
C PHE A 174 -1.16 -0.68 13.21
N ARG A 175 -1.28 -0.83 14.53
CA ARG A 175 -2.08 -1.86 15.21
C ARG A 175 -3.07 -1.23 16.20
N ARG A 176 -3.71 -0.12 15.84
CA ARG A 176 -4.57 0.61 16.77
C ARG A 176 -5.82 -0.21 17.15
N PRO A 177 -6.20 -0.23 18.44
CA PRO A 177 -7.42 -0.90 18.89
C PRO A 177 -8.70 -0.07 18.63
N LYS A 178 -8.56 1.21 18.28
CA LYS A 178 -9.67 2.14 18.01
C LYS A 178 -9.48 2.80 16.65
N PHE A 179 -10.59 3.14 16.01
CA PHE A 179 -10.58 3.92 14.76
C PHE A 179 -9.95 5.28 14.97
N PHE A 180 -9.37 5.81 13.88
CA PHE A 180 -9.02 7.22 13.83
C PHE A 180 -10.28 8.06 13.96
N GLN A 181 -10.22 9.16 14.71
CA GLN A 181 -11.36 10.05 14.84
C GLN A 181 -11.35 11.19 13.83
N GLY A 182 -10.19 11.48 13.20
CA GLY A 182 -10.05 12.54 12.19
C GLY A 182 -10.35 13.96 12.71
N ARG A 183 -10.63 14.08 14.01
CA ARG A 183 -10.99 15.31 14.73
C ARG A 183 -10.02 15.52 15.87
N ARG A 184 -9.90 16.77 16.32
CA ARG A 184 -9.12 17.15 17.51
C ARG A 184 -9.49 16.22 18.68
N ILE A 185 -8.52 15.50 19.21
CA ILE A 185 -8.73 14.60 20.37
C ILE A 185 -9.13 15.48 21.57
N ARG A 186 -10.12 15.07 22.38
CA ARG A 186 -10.61 15.88 23.51
C ARG A 186 -9.46 16.30 24.43
N GLY A 187 -9.22 17.61 24.53
CA GLY A 187 -8.13 18.20 25.31
C GLY A 187 -6.81 18.41 24.55
N SER A 188 -6.74 18.11 23.25
CA SER A 188 -5.58 18.40 22.40
C SER A 188 -5.98 18.99 21.04
N GLU A 189 -5.09 19.76 20.41
CA GLU A 189 -5.28 20.28 19.05
C GLU A 189 -4.93 19.26 17.95
N ILE A 190 -4.74 18.00 18.30
CA ILE A 190 -4.08 16.98 17.47
C ILE A 190 -5.11 16.16 16.67
N LYS A 191 -4.90 16.02 15.36
CA LYS A 191 -5.53 15.00 14.50
C LYS A 191 -4.68 13.72 14.52
N ASP A 192 -5.33 12.56 14.63
CA ASP A 192 -4.66 11.25 14.74
C ASP A 192 -4.28 10.62 13.39
N VAL A 193 -4.96 11.02 12.32
CA VAL A 193 -4.59 10.79 10.92
C VAL A 193 -4.74 12.09 10.13
N MET A 194 -3.86 12.32 9.15
CA MET A 194 -4.01 13.42 8.19
C MET A 194 -3.67 12.93 6.78
N TRP A 195 -4.27 13.59 5.80
CA TRP A 195 -4.13 13.25 4.40
C TRP A 195 -3.58 14.45 3.64
N PHE A 196 -2.53 14.23 2.85
CA PHE A 196 -1.84 15.29 2.13
C PHE A 196 -1.89 15.04 0.63
N ASN A 197 -2.09 16.11 -0.14
CA ASN A 197 -1.79 16.09 -1.57
C ASN A 197 -0.27 16.27 -1.79
N PRO A 198 0.27 15.96 -2.98
CA PRO A 198 1.69 16.10 -3.26
C PRO A 198 2.24 17.54 -3.13
N GLY A 199 1.38 18.56 -3.15
CA GLY A 199 1.76 19.95 -2.87
C GLY A 199 2.08 20.25 -1.41
N GLY A 200 1.91 19.27 -0.50
CA GLY A 200 2.12 19.43 0.93
C GLY A 200 0.94 20.08 1.68
N ASN A 201 -0.22 20.21 1.03
CA ASN A 201 -1.46 20.70 1.64
C ASN A 201 -2.29 19.53 2.17
N GLU A 202 -3.14 19.79 3.14
CA GLU A 202 -4.16 18.80 3.55
C GLU A 202 -5.16 18.60 2.40
N MET A 203 -5.57 17.36 2.14
CA MET A 203 -6.53 17.03 1.08
C MET A 203 -7.86 17.76 1.32
N SER A 204 -8.34 18.51 0.33
CA SER A 204 -9.66 19.15 0.37
C SER A 204 -10.78 18.20 -0.05
N GLU A 205 -12.05 18.57 0.18
CA GLU A 205 -13.22 17.82 -0.31
C GLU A 205 -13.21 17.70 -1.84
N GLU A 206 -12.76 18.75 -2.54
CA GLU A 206 -12.59 18.70 -4.00
C GLU A 206 -11.53 17.68 -4.40
N ASP A 207 -10.37 17.67 -3.73
CA ASP A 207 -9.29 16.71 -4.00
C ASP A 207 -9.81 15.27 -3.89
N TRP A 208 -10.61 14.96 -2.85
CA TRP A 208 -11.21 13.64 -2.64
C TRP A 208 -12.17 13.21 -3.75
N GLY A 209 -12.84 14.18 -4.39
CA GLY A 209 -13.78 13.96 -5.47
C GLY A 209 -13.15 13.81 -6.86
N LEU A 210 -11.85 14.08 -7.01
CA LEU A 210 -11.18 14.03 -8.32
C LEU A 210 -11.03 12.60 -8.84
N PRO A 211 -11.63 12.25 -10.00
CA PRO A 211 -11.57 10.88 -10.51
C PRO A 211 -10.16 10.48 -10.96
N PHE A 212 -9.33 11.43 -11.39
CA PHE A 212 -7.98 11.17 -11.90
C PHE A 212 -6.89 11.15 -10.81
N ALA A 213 -7.22 11.51 -9.56
CA ALA A 213 -6.27 11.46 -8.46
C ALA A 213 -5.83 10.02 -8.19
N ARG A 214 -4.51 9.78 -8.25
CA ARG A 214 -3.88 8.45 -8.08
C ARG A 214 -2.71 8.47 -7.09
N CYS A 215 -2.54 9.56 -6.37
CA CYS A 215 -1.46 9.73 -5.41
C CYS A 215 -1.99 10.42 -4.15
N LEU A 216 -1.43 10.06 -2.99
CA LEU A 216 -1.82 10.63 -1.70
C LEU A 216 -0.74 10.38 -0.65
N GLY A 217 -0.66 11.28 0.33
CA GLY A 217 0.13 11.10 1.54
C GLY A 217 -0.78 10.83 2.73
N MET A 218 -0.46 9.82 3.55
CA MET A 218 -1.14 9.52 4.81
C MET A 218 -0.16 9.69 5.97
N MET A 219 -0.46 10.60 6.90
CA MET A 219 0.30 10.71 8.14
C MET A 219 -0.44 10.04 9.29
N LEU A 220 0.28 9.19 10.03
CA LEU A 220 -0.20 8.50 11.20
C LEU A 220 0.51 9.05 12.44
N SER A 221 -0.24 9.62 13.38
CA SER A 221 0.35 10.16 14.61
C SER A 221 0.54 9.06 15.65
N GLY A 222 1.77 8.90 16.13
CA GLY A 222 2.09 7.99 17.22
C GLY A 222 1.73 8.51 18.63
N ASP A 223 1.50 9.81 18.78
CA ASP A 223 1.12 10.44 20.06
C ASP A 223 -0.40 10.40 20.29
N THR A 224 -0.93 9.18 20.53
CA THR A 224 -2.36 8.95 20.75
C THR A 224 -2.71 8.76 22.22
N ILE A 225 -3.11 9.86 22.86
CA ILE A 225 -3.45 9.91 24.30
C ILE A 225 -4.69 9.06 24.64
N ASP A 226 -5.58 8.81 23.67
CA ASP A 226 -6.84 8.09 23.87
C ASP A 226 -6.74 6.56 23.76
N VAL A 227 -5.55 6.05 23.40
CA VAL A 227 -5.24 4.63 23.30
C VAL A 227 -4.44 4.22 24.52
N LEU A 228 -5.00 3.35 25.35
CA LEU A 228 -4.36 2.86 26.58
C LEU A 228 -3.96 1.40 26.43
N ASN A 229 -2.86 1.00 27.06
CA ASN A 229 -2.49 -0.41 27.23
C ASN A 229 -3.36 -1.08 28.32
N PHE A 230 -3.10 -2.35 28.60
CA PHE A 230 -3.89 -3.11 29.58
C PHE A 230 -3.70 -2.62 31.02
N GLN A 231 -2.64 -1.87 31.30
CA GLN A 231 -2.37 -1.20 32.58
C GLN A 231 -3.00 0.20 32.66
N GLY A 232 -3.63 0.70 31.59
CA GLY A 232 -4.22 2.03 31.55
C GLY A 232 -3.24 3.15 31.20
N GLU A 233 -2.03 2.84 30.74
CA GLU A 233 -1.03 3.83 30.33
C GLU A 233 -1.21 4.20 28.86
N PRO A 234 -1.03 5.48 28.46
CA PRO A 234 -1.10 5.89 27.06
C PRO A 234 -0.07 5.17 26.19
N ILE A 235 -0.53 4.58 25.09
CA ILE A 235 0.34 4.00 24.07
C ILE A 235 0.87 5.15 23.21
N ARG A 236 2.20 5.29 23.17
CA ARG A 236 2.90 6.25 22.32
C ARG A 236 3.79 5.53 21.33
N ASP A 237 3.98 6.15 20.17
CA ASP A 237 4.83 5.67 19.09
C ASP A 237 5.43 6.86 18.31
N ASP A 238 6.25 6.55 17.32
CA ASP A 238 6.74 7.50 16.33
C ASP A 238 5.63 7.95 15.36
N THR A 239 5.81 9.11 14.75
CA THR A 239 4.92 9.58 13.66
C THR A 239 5.44 9.11 12.31
N PHE A 240 4.54 8.58 11.48
CA PHE A 240 4.88 8.05 10.16
C PHE A 240 4.15 8.79 9.06
N LEU A 241 4.79 8.88 7.89
CA LEU A 241 4.23 9.44 6.67
C LEU A 241 4.35 8.41 5.55
N PHE A 242 3.22 7.94 5.04
CA PHE A 242 3.14 6.99 3.94
C PHE A 242 2.72 7.71 2.66
N LEU A 243 3.63 7.81 1.70
CA LEU A 243 3.42 8.45 0.41
C LEU A 243 3.17 7.38 -0.65
N ILE A 244 2.11 7.55 -1.42
CA ILE A 244 1.64 6.55 -2.37
C ILE A 244 1.46 7.21 -3.73
N ASN A 245 2.08 6.65 -4.76
CA ASN A 245 1.91 7.08 -6.14
C ASN A 245 1.49 5.88 -7.02
N ALA A 246 0.20 5.76 -7.34
CA ALA A 246 -0.30 4.81 -8.33
C ALA A 246 -0.39 5.41 -9.76
N HIS A 247 0.05 6.66 -9.93
CA HIS A 247 0.18 7.26 -11.26
C HIS A 247 1.31 6.60 -12.05
N TYR A 248 1.25 6.71 -13.38
CA TYR A 248 2.24 6.13 -14.29
C TYR A 248 3.48 7.02 -14.51
N GLU A 249 3.55 8.16 -13.81
CA GLU A 249 4.69 9.08 -13.82
C GLU A 249 5.16 9.32 -12.39
N THR A 250 6.42 9.72 -12.25
CA THR A 250 6.99 10.20 -10.97
C THR A 250 6.26 11.44 -10.47
N ILE A 251 5.91 11.46 -9.19
CA ILE A 251 5.28 12.61 -8.53
C ILE A 251 6.18 13.09 -7.39
N SER A 252 6.55 14.37 -7.41
CA SER A 252 7.27 15.01 -6.32
C SER A 252 6.32 15.40 -5.19
N PHE A 253 6.52 14.79 -4.02
CA PHE A 253 5.79 15.13 -2.80
C PHE A 253 6.57 16.14 -1.98
N LEU A 254 5.94 17.25 -1.65
CA LEU A 254 6.48 18.20 -0.68
C LEU A 254 6.21 17.70 0.74
N LEU A 255 7.27 17.48 1.51
CA LEU A 255 7.12 16.89 2.84
C LEU A 255 6.42 17.85 3.83
N PRO A 256 5.43 17.35 4.59
CA PRO A 256 4.66 18.15 5.55
C PRO A 256 5.48 18.55 6.78
N GLY A 257 4.98 19.54 7.51
CA GLY A 257 5.55 20.03 8.76
C GLY A 257 6.10 21.46 8.68
N ARG A 258 6.35 22.05 9.87
CA ARG A 258 7.03 23.34 10.04
C ARG A 258 8.55 23.22 9.86
N GLU A 259 9.27 24.35 9.90
CA GLU A 259 10.73 24.36 9.91
C GLU A 259 11.31 23.47 11.03
N HIS A 260 12.53 22.96 10.82
CA HIS A 260 13.25 22.08 11.75
C HIS A 260 12.59 20.72 12.03
N ILE A 261 11.73 20.25 11.12
CA ILE A 261 11.26 18.86 11.08
C ILE A 261 12.13 18.07 10.12
N GLU A 262 12.52 16.86 10.53
CA GLU A 262 13.23 15.92 9.66
C GLU A 262 12.49 14.58 9.57
N TRP A 263 12.38 14.09 8.34
CA TRP A 263 11.77 12.82 8.00
C TRP A 263 12.85 11.84 7.52
N GLN A 264 12.97 10.70 8.18
CA GLN A 264 13.82 9.60 7.75
C GLN A 264 13.04 8.66 6.84
N LEU A 265 13.54 8.42 5.63
CA LEU A 265 13.00 7.43 4.70
C LEU A 265 13.37 6.02 5.15
N LEU A 266 12.35 5.20 5.41
CA LEU A 266 12.52 3.80 5.84
C LEU A 266 12.34 2.81 4.70
N ILE A 267 11.31 3.05 3.87
CA ILE A 267 10.93 2.17 2.76
C ILE A 267 10.77 3.02 1.51
N ASP A 268 11.33 2.55 0.41
CA ASP A 268 11.06 2.96 -0.96
C ASP A 268 10.89 1.70 -1.81
N THR A 269 9.66 1.43 -2.27
CA THR A 269 9.35 0.20 -3.00
C THR A 269 10.03 0.11 -4.37
N ALA A 270 10.59 1.21 -4.88
CA ALA A 270 11.40 1.24 -6.09
C ALA A 270 12.74 0.51 -5.91
N LEU A 271 13.26 0.46 -4.68
CA LEU A 271 14.51 -0.23 -4.36
C LEU A 271 14.30 -1.74 -4.34
N GLU A 272 15.32 -2.49 -4.79
CA GLU A 272 15.29 -3.95 -4.85
C GLU A 272 14.92 -4.61 -3.52
N PHE A 273 15.54 -4.14 -2.43
CA PHE A 273 15.29 -4.62 -1.07
C PHE A 273 14.20 -3.83 -0.33
N GLY A 274 13.63 -2.80 -0.95
CA GLY A 274 12.58 -1.92 -0.43
C GLY A 274 13.00 -1.03 0.76
N PHE A 275 13.63 -1.59 1.78
CA PHE A 275 14.19 -0.83 2.88
C PHE A 275 15.58 -0.28 2.53
N LEU A 276 15.89 0.92 3.02
CA LEU A 276 17.19 1.53 2.80
C LEU A 276 18.28 0.83 3.63
N ALA A 277 19.45 0.63 3.01
CA ALA A 277 20.65 0.15 3.70
C ALA A 277 21.29 1.25 4.56
N GLU A 278 21.30 2.48 4.04
CA GLU A 278 21.80 3.66 4.72
C GLU A 278 20.64 4.63 5.01
N PRO A 279 20.55 5.19 6.23
CA PRO A 279 19.56 6.20 6.56
C PRO A 279 19.61 7.40 5.60
N LYS A 280 18.48 7.74 4.99
CA LYS A 280 18.32 8.98 4.24
C LYS A 280 17.27 9.84 4.93
N SER A 281 17.64 11.08 5.25
CA SER A 281 16.76 12.06 5.89
C SER A 281 16.46 13.21 4.94
N PHE A 282 15.28 13.78 5.11
CA PHE A 282 14.76 14.90 4.33
C PHE A 282 14.15 15.93 5.28
N ALA A 283 14.35 17.21 4.99
CA ALA A 283 13.69 18.26 5.76
C ALA A 283 12.20 18.37 5.38
N SER A 284 11.36 18.86 6.28
CA SER A 284 10.05 19.36 5.88
C SER A 284 10.20 20.45 4.81
N GLY A 285 9.25 20.51 3.87
CA GLY A 285 9.33 21.44 2.74
C GLY A 285 10.37 21.06 1.68
N GLU A 286 11.09 19.95 1.83
CA GLU A 286 11.85 19.33 0.76
C GLU A 286 10.94 18.49 -0.15
N GLU A 287 11.31 18.36 -1.42
CA GLU A 287 10.62 17.48 -2.36
C GLU A 287 11.22 16.07 -2.33
N LEU A 288 10.35 15.08 -2.15
CA LEU A 288 10.69 13.67 -2.32
C LEU A 288 10.02 13.14 -3.61
N PRO A 289 10.78 12.83 -4.67
CA PRO A 289 10.24 12.18 -5.84
C PRO A 289 9.83 10.74 -5.49
N VAL A 290 8.55 10.42 -5.69
CA VAL A 290 8.04 9.05 -5.63
C VAL A 290 7.80 8.58 -7.05
N ILE A 291 8.58 7.59 -7.48
CA ILE A 291 8.55 7.09 -8.87
C ILE A 291 7.15 6.59 -9.26
N ASP A 292 6.93 6.41 -10.57
CA ASP A 292 5.71 5.80 -11.10
C ASP A 292 5.38 4.51 -10.35
N ARG A 293 4.12 4.38 -9.95
CA ARG A 293 3.62 3.15 -9.31
C ARG A 293 4.49 2.72 -8.12
N GLY A 294 4.93 3.68 -7.31
CA GLY A 294 5.81 3.49 -6.16
C GLY A 294 5.18 3.98 -4.85
N ALA A 295 5.78 3.59 -3.74
CA ALA A 295 5.40 4.05 -2.41
C ALA A 295 6.63 4.24 -1.52
N CYS A 296 6.55 5.25 -0.66
CA CYS A 296 7.57 5.54 0.34
C CYS A 296 6.97 5.59 1.75
N LEU A 297 7.65 5.02 2.74
CA LEU A 297 7.30 5.17 4.15
C LEU A 297 8.43 5.93 4.87
N LEU A 298 8.07 7.05 5.48
CA LEU A 298 8.96 7.88 6.28
C LEU A 298 8.55 7.84 7.74
N LYS A 299 9.54 8.08 8.60
CA LYS A 299 9.39 8.23 10.05
C LYS A 299 9.95 9.57 10.48
N LEU A 300 9.26 10.25 11.38
CA LEU A 300 9.77 11.46 12.00
C LEU A 300 11.05 11.13 12.79
N SER A 301 12.17 11.78 12.45
CA SER A 301 13.46 11.55 13.11
C SER A 301 13.90 12.72 13.98
N ALA A 302 13.47 13.95 13.65
CA ALA A 302 13.76 15.14 14.45
C ALA A 302 12.60 16.16 14.43
N GLY A 303 12.51 16.94 15.50
CA GLY A 303 11.49 17.98 15.69
C GLY A 303 10.26 17.50 16.47
N ALA A 304 9.38 18.45 16.82
CA ALA A 304 8.20 18.13 17.63
C ALA A 304 7.11 17.46 16.79
N GLN A 305 6.51 16.36 17.27
CA GLN A 305 5.41 15.68 16.57
C GLN A 305 4.27 16.66 16.20
N ALA A 306 3.95 17.62 17.06
CA ALA A 306 2.94 18.65 16.79
C ALA A 306 3.28 19.57 15.60
N GLN A 307 4.56 19.82 15.34
CA GLN A 307 5.02 20.63 14.21
C GLN A 307 5.11 19.83 12.92
N ALA A 308 5.41 18.52 13.01
CA ALA A 308 5.38 17.60 11.86
C ALA A 308 3.95 17.40 11.34
N ARG A 309 2.95 17.46 12.24
CA ARG A 309 1.53 17.25 11.95
C ARG A 309 0.81 18.47 11.36
N GLN A 310 1.48 19.22 10.51
CA GLN A 310 0.93 20.39 9.85
C GLN A 310 1.22 20.31 8.36
N GLU A 311 0.46 21.06 7.56
CA GLU A 311 0.81 21.28 6.17
C GLU A 311 2.25 21.79 6.05
N SER A 312 2.87 21.53 4.91
CA SER A 312 4.23 21.99 4.67
C SER A 312 4.29 23.52 4.74
N PHE A 313 5.30 24.06 5.42
CA PHE A 313 5.52 25.51 5.43
C PHE A 313 5.90 26.07 4.03
N ARG A 314 6.31 25.19 3.10
CA ARG A 314 6.57 25.52 1.69
C ARG A 314 5.46 25.06 0.74
N LYS A 315 4.27 24.75 1.26
CA LYS A 315 3.16 24.21 0.48
C LYS A 315 2.85 25.05 -0.75
N ARG A 316 2.45 24.37 -1.82
CA ARG A 316 2.07 24.99 -3.10
C ARG A 316 0.73 24.45 -3.58
N PRO A 317 -0.02 25.20 -4.39
CA PRO A 317 -1.12 24.62 -5.16
C PRO A 317 -0.64 23.39 -5.91
N PHE A 318 -1.47 22.34 -5.96
CA PHE A 318 -1.14 21.11 -6.67
C PHE A 318 -2.34 20.66 -7.46
N ASP A 319 -2.17 20.59 -8.78
CA ASP A 319 -3.15 20.03 -9.68
C ASP A 319 -2.78 18.56 -9.92
N PHE A 320 -3.71 17.66 -9.60
CA PHE A 320 -3.49 16.24 -9.88
C PHE A 320 -3.34 16.03 -11.39
N PRO A 321 -2.37 15.22 -11.82
CA PRO A 321 -2.18 14.94 -13.24
C PRO A 321 -3.44 14.30 -13.82
N HIS A 322 -3.96 14.91 -14.89
CA HIS A 322 -5.05 14.32 -15.65
C HIS A 322 -4.53 13.07 -16.38
N GLY A 323 -5.27 11.97 -16.28
CA GLY A 323 -4.88 10.75 -16.97
C GLY A 323 -5.01 10.92 -18.48
N VAL A 324 -3.90 10.87 -19.21
CA VAL A 324 -3.94 10.37 -20.59
C VAL A 324 -3.90 8.86 -20.47
N SER A 325 -5.01 8.19 -20.79
CA SER A 325 -5.00 6.74 -21.00
C SER A 325 -3.86 6.40 -21.96
N GLN A 326 -2.82 5.70 -21.51
CA GLN A 326 -1.78 5.26 -22.44
C GLN A 326 -2.42 4.45 -23.59
N PRO A 327 -2.00 4.67 -24.85
CA PRO A 327 -2.41 3.80 -25.94
C PRO A 327 -1.86 2.40 -25.66
N VAL A 328 -2.73 1.40 -25.75
CA VAL A 328 -2.32 -0.02 -25.75
C VAL A 328 -1.29 -0.19 -26.89
N PRO A 329 -0.03 -0.54 -26.62
CA PRO A 329 0.91 -0.83 -27.69
C PRO A 329 0.52 -2.18 -28.28
N GLY A 330 -0.07 -2.18 -29.48
CA GLY A 330 -0.26 -3.38 -30.28
C GLY A 330 -1.67 -3.59 -30.86
N LYS A 331 -2.06 -2.77 -31.82
CA LYS A 331 -2.67 -3.28 -33.05
C LYS A 331 -1.72 -2.95 -34.19
N LYS A 332 -0.85 -3.91 -34.53
CA LYS A 332 -0.40 -4.03 -35.91
C LYS A 332 -1.44 -4.90 -36.61
N GLU A 333 -1.97 -4.38 -37.71
CA GLU A 333 -2.87 -5.06 -38.64
C GLU A 333 -2.31 -6.39 -39.14
#